data_AF-A0A4T0FVG4-F1
#
_entry.id   AF-A0A4T0FVG4-F1
#
_cell.length_a   1.000
_cell.length_b   1.000
_cell.length_c   1.000
_cell.angle_alpha   90.00
_cell.angle_beta   90.00
_cell.angle_gamma   90.00
#
_symmetry.space_group_name_H-M   'P 1'
#
loop_
_entity.id
_entity.type
_entity.pdbx_description
1 polymer ?
#
loop_
_entity_poly.entity_id
_entity_poly.type
_entity_poly.pdbx_seq_one_letter_code
_entity_poly.pdbx_strand_id
1 'polypeptide(L)'
;MDSDSSNELSLLITILSERSGYRVDMDKEVKEQLSPLLAQLEQLHRFNTQSQHVYYSPIDLHNPVNSLNAYNLNANDADYHFVFYIPTQPETLTNHSLTIPDYGSLTILPHSPAPLPLHFLRYQLMQLLGFRVFDRSPTQNDIDQLLHAKIDSLNKDTDFTINLLTQVPPKAISHLALSRDSSLSLTARHLHAVKANGQATAEFHNPKKLPQLYFPDEHKYAIYLPLFGPITIPILLSIIKQLKHLRSKPKQSKA
;
A
#
# COMPACT_ATOMS: atom_id res chain seq x y z
N MET A 1 15.01 1.37 9.68
CA MET A 1 14.84 1.61 8.23
C MET A 1 13.81 2.71 8.11
N ASP A 2 14.14 3.71 7.30
CA ASP A 2 13.83 5.12 7.51
C ASP A 2 12.34 5.45 7.50
N SER A 3 11.86 6.11 8.55
CA SER A 3 10.47 6.54 8.71
C SER A 3 10.13 7.84 7.97
N ASP A 4 11.02 8.31 7.10
CA ASP A 4 10.88 9.56 6.36
C ASP A 4 10.48 9.33 4.89
N SER A 5 10.63 8.10 4.38
CA SER A 5 10.17 7.72 3.04
C SER A 5 8.66 7.53 2.95
N SER A 6 7.95 7.35 4.08
CA SER A 6 6.51 7.07 4.09
C SER A 6 5.63 8.26 3.70
N ASN A 7 6.22 9.44 3.47
CA ASN A 7 5.48 10.64 3.10
C ASN A 7 5.86 11.21 1.73
N GLU A 8 6.67 10.48 0.96
CA GLU A 8 6.99 10.82 -0.42
C GLU A 8 6.13 9.99 -1.36
N LEU A 9 5.55 10.62 -2.38
CA LEU A 9 4.79 9.98 -3.45
C LEU A 9 5.48 10.24 -4.79
N SER A 10 5.92 9.17 -5.43
CA SER A 10 6.57 9.21 -6.74
C SER A 10 5.53 9.04 -7.84
N LEU A 11 5.34 10.10 -8.63
CA LEU A 11 4.43 10.13 -9.77
C LEU A 11 5.24 9.92 -11.05
N LEU A 12 4.96 8.83 -11.76
CA LEU A 12 5.56 8.57 -13.07
C LEU A 12 4.55 8.90 -14.16
N ILE A 13 4.93 9.82 -15.06
CA ILE A 13 4.13 10.21 -16.21
C ILE A 13 4.81 9.68 -17.47
N THR A 14 4.13 8.81 -18.21
CA THR A 14 4.64 8.17 -19.42
C THR A 14 3.80 8.57 -20.61
N ILE A 15 4.43 9.12 -21.65
CA ILE A 15 3.80 9.22 -22.96
C ILE A 15 4.22 8.01 -23.78
N LEU A 16 3.22 7.27 -24.22
CA LEU A 16 3.34 6.18 -25.17
C LEU A 16 2.97 6.71 -26.57
N SER A 17 3.92 6.70 -27.50
CA SER A 17 3.69 7.14 -28.88
C SER A 17 4.28 6.18 -29.90
N GLU A 18 3.54 5.96 -30.99
CA GLU A 18 3.94 5.07 -32.10
C GLU A 18 4.94 5.71 -33.08
N ARG A 19 5.12 7.03 -33.05
CA ARG A 19 5.97 7.73 -34.03
C ARG A 19 6.85 8.80 -33.39
N SER A 20 8.12 8.84 -33.78
CA SER A 20 9.16 9.75 -33.26
C SER A 20 8.94 11.25 -33.54
N GLY A 21 7.89 11.61 -34.27
CA GLY A 21 7.61 12.99 -34.69
C GLY A 21 6.91 13.85 -33.64
N TYR A 22 6.25 13.24 -32.66
CA TYR A 22 5.57 13.99 -31.59
C TYR A 22 6.51 14.16 -30.40
N ARG A 23 6.99 15.39 -30.19
CA ARG A 23 7.82 15.78 -29.05
C ARG A 23 7.08 16.85 -28.26
N VAL A 24 6.48 16.45 -27.14
CA VAL A 24 6.00 17.41 -26.15
C VAL A 24 7.05 17.53 -25.06
N ASP A 25 7.34 18.76 -24.68
CA ASP A 25 8.14 19.07 -23.51
C ASP A 25 7.27 18.87 -22.26
N MET A 26 7.27 17.64 -21.75
CA MET A 26 6.47 17.26 -20.59
C MET A 26 6.90 17.96 -19.31
N ASP A 27 8.20 18.19 -19.14
CA ASP A 27 8.72 18.84 -17.95
C ASP A 27 8.22 20.29 -17.87
N LYS A 28 8.14 20.97 -19.02
CA LYS A 28 7.52 22.29 -19.11
C LYS A 28 6.02 22.24 -18.78
N GLU A 29 5.26 21.33 -19.38
CA GLU A 29 3.80 21.27 -19.20
C GLU A 29 3.41 20.88 -17.76
N VAL A 30 4.14 19.92 -17.16
CA VAL A 30 4.00 19.53 -15.75
C VAL A 30 4.34 20.71 -14.84
N LYS A 31 5.40 21.46 -15.14
CA LYS A 31 5.78 22.62 -14.35
C LYS A 31 4.74 23.75 -14.44
N GLU A 32 4.20 24.01 -15.61
CA GLU A 32 3.23 25.11 -15.81
C GLU A 32 1.84 24.76 -15.25
N GLN A 33 1.35 23.52 -15.43
CA GLN A 33 -0.03 23.17 -15.06
C GLN A 33 -0.16 22.38 -13.75
N LEU A 34 0.82 21.55 -13.40
CA LEU A 34 0.73 20.64 -12.24
C LEU A 34 1.46 21.18 -11.01
N SER A 35 2.56 21.90 -11.18
CA SER A 35 3.32 22.50 -10.06
C SER A 35 2.47 23.28 -9.04
N PRO A 36 1.53 24.18 -9.42
CA PRO A 36 0.75 24.92 -8.43
C PRO A 36 -0.16 24.00 -7.61
N LEU A 37 -0.66 22.92 -8.20
CA LEU A 37 -1.45 21.92 -7.51
C LEU A 37 -0.59 21.11 -6.53
N LEU A 38 0.58 20.64 -6.97
CA LEU A 38 1.49 19.86 -6.13
C LEU A 38 1.96 20.66 -4.93
N ALA A 39 2.22 21.96 -5.10
CA ALA A 39 2.57 22.86 -4.00
C ALA A 39 1.44 23.00 -2.97
N GLN A 40 0.17 23.02 -3.41
CA GLN A 40 -0.97 23.01 -2.48
C GLN A 40 -1.09 21.68 -1.72
N LEU A 41 -0.80 20.57 -2.40
CA LEU A 41 -0.90 19.23 -1.85
C LEU A 41 0.33 18.80 -1.03
N GLU A 42 1.40 19.61 -1.01
CA GLU A 42 2.62 19.34 -0.24
C GLU A 42 2.36 19.18 1.26
N GLN A 43 1.26 19.77 1.76
CA GLN A 43 0.78 19.59 3.14
C GLN A 43 0.37 18.15 3.45
N LEU A 44 -0.03 17.38 2.43
CA LEU A 44 -0.45 15.98 2.56
C LEU A 44 0.73 15.04 2.34
N HIS A 45 1.43 15.20 1.22
CA HIS A 45 2.51 14.35 0.77
C HIS A 45 3.54 15.17 0.01
N ARG A 46 4.82 14.78 0.10
CA ARG A 46 5.86 15.31 -0.79
C ARG A 46 5.76 14.58 -2.12
N PHE A 47 5.64 15.32 -3.22
CA PHE A 47 5.51 14.72 -4.55
C PHE A 47 6.83 14.80 -5.30
N ASN A 48 7.28 13.67 -5.84
CA ASN A 48 8.37 13.60 -6.79
C ASN A 48 7.80 13.22 -8.15
N THR A 49 7.95 14.08 -9.16
CA THR A 49 7.42 13.84 -10.50
C THR A 49 8.53 13.43 -11.45
N GLN A 50 8.36 12.29 -12.09
CA GLN A 50 9.23 11.81 -13.16
C GLN A 50 8.44 11.70 -14.46
N SER A 51 9.04 12.11 -15.57
CA SER A 51 8.44 12.04 -16.90
C SER A 51 9.27 11.15 -17.82
N GLN A 52 8.62 10.39 -18.69
CA GLN A 52 9.30 9.62 -19.72
C GLN A 52 8.51 9.55 -21.03
N HIS A 53 9.26 9.46 -22.13
CA HIS A 53 8.72 9.26 -23.47
C HIS A 53 9.10 7.86 -23.95
N VAL A 54 8.11 6.99 -24.06
CA VAL A 54 8.30 5.62 -24.52
C VAL A 54 7.75 5.51 -25.93
N TYR A 55 8.65 5.20 -26.85
CA TYR A 55 8.28 4.85 -28.21
C TYR A 55 8.08 3.34 -28.28
N TYR A 56 6.89 2.89 -28.67
CA TYR A 56 6.70 1.52 -29.11
C TYR A 56 6.51 1.54 -30.61
N SER A 57 7.29 0.74 -31.32
CA SER A 57 7.10 0.52 -32.74
C SER A 57 6.36 -0.80 -32.91
N PRO A 58 5.28 -0.88 -33.70
CA PRO A 58 4.98 -2.14 -34.35
C PRO A 58 6.23 -2.58 -35.14
N ILE A 59 6.42 -3.89 -35.35
CA ILE A 59 7.56 -4.42 -36.12
C ILE A 59 7.46 -3.88 -37.56
N ASP A 60 8.01 -2.69 -37.78
CA ASP A 60 8.08 -1.99 -39.06
C ASP A 60 9.53 -2.04 -39.51
N LEU A 61 9.83 -2.99 -40.41
CA LEU A 61 11.17 -3.15 -40.98
C LEU A 61 11.57 -1.97 -41.90
N HIS A 62 10.63 -1.08 -42.26
CA HIS A 62 10.88 0.04 -43.17
C HIS A 62 11.25 1.35 -42.46
N ASN A 63 10.82 1.54 -41.20
CA ASN A 63 11.12 2.73 -40.41
C ASN A 63 11.62 2.36 -39.00
N PRO A 64 12.91 2.02 -38.83
CA PRO A 64 13.46 1.75 -37.51
C PRO A 64 13.39 3.01 -36.64
N VAL A 65 12.71 2.91 -35.49
CA VAL A 65 12.68 3.98 -34.49
C VAL A 65 14.07 4.10 -33.86
N ASN A 66 14.68 5.28 -33.98
CA ASN A 66 16.00 5.55 -33.43
C ASN A 66 15.91 5.71 -31.90
N SER A 67 16.26 4.66 -31.16
CA SER A 67 16.07 4.53 -29.70
C SER A 67 17.19 5.13 -28.86
N LEU A 68 18.01 6.02 -29.42
CA LEU A 68 19.18 6.63 -28.76
C LEU A 68 18.85 7.30 -27.41
N ASN A 69 17.58 7.65 -27.16
CA ASN A 69 17.09 8.21 -25.91
C ASN A 69 15.94 7.38 -25.27
N ALA A 70 15.77 6.11 -25.66
CA ALA A 70 14.78 5.22 -25.06
C ALA A 70 15.25 4.75 -23.68
N TYR A 71 15.22 5.66 -22.72
CA TYR A 71 15.44 5.36 -21.32
C TYR A 71 14.08 5.01 -20.71
N ASN A 72 13.88 3.75 -20.33
CA ASN A 72 12.73 3.37 -19.53
C ASN A 72 13.11 3.58 -18.06
N LEU A 73 12.47 4.55 -17.41
CA LEU A 73 12.48 4.65 -15.96
C LEU A 73 11.87 3.37 -15.38
N ASN A 74 12.42 2.92 -14.24
CA ASN A 74 11.96 1.71 -13.57
C ASN A 74 10.54 1.95 -13.03
N ALA A 75 9.53 1.34 -13.67
CA ALA A 75 8.13 1.49 -13.27
C ALA A 75 7.85 0.97 -11.85
N ASN A 76 8.71 0.10 -11.31
CA ASN A 76 8.55 -0.45 -9.96
C ASN A 76 8.85 0.56 -8.85
N ASP A 77 9.50 1.68 -9.16
CA ASP A 77 9.87 2.70 -8.18
C ASP A 77 8.81 3.82 -8.07
N ALA A 78 7.71 3.74 -8.84
CA ALA A 78 6.64 4.73 -8.86
C ALA A 78 5.41 4.26 -8.07
N ASP A 79 4.83 5.16 -7.27
CA ASP A 79 3.60 4.88 -6.51
C ASP A 79 2.35 5.02 -7.39
N TYR A 80 2.37 5.96 -8.35
CA TYR A 80 1.29 6.13 -9.32
C TYR A 80 1.84 6.30 -10.73
N HIS A 81 1.33 5.50 -11.67
CA HIS A 81 1.76 5.52 -13.06
C HIS A 81 0.66 6.07 -13.98
N PHE A 82 0.91 7.23 -14.58
CA PHE A 82 0.00 7.85 -15.55
C PHE A 82 0.52 7.61 -16.96
N VAL A 83 -0.20 6.85 -17.76
CA VAL A 83 0.17 6.49 -19.13
C VAL A 83 -0.74 7.22 -20.11
N PHE A 84 -0.16 8.03 -20.99
CA PHE A 84 -0.83 8.72 -22.08
C PHE A 84 -0.54 8.01 -23.39
N TYR A 85 -1.57 7.45 -24.00
CA TYR A 85 -1.48 6.78 -25.29
C TYR A 85 -1.91 7.72 -26.41
N ILE A 86 -1.04 7.88 -27.42
CA ILE A 86 -1.31 8.73 -28.59
C ILE A 86 -1.32 7.85 -29.85
N PRO A 87 -2.48 7.59 -30.47
CA PRO A 87 -2.59 6.77 -31.68
C PRO A 87 -2.04 7.48 -32.92
N THR A 88 -1.47 6.71 -33.86
CA THR A 88 -1.05 7.23 -35.18
C THR A 88 -2.19 7.47 -36.15
N GLN A 89 -3.27 6.71 -36.07
CA GLN A 89 -4.44 6.91 -36.93
C GLN A 89 -5.44 7.82 -36.21
N PRO A 90 -6.14 8.73 -36.92
CA PRO A 90 -7.26 9.46 -36.37
C PRO A 90 -8.41 8.48 -36.15
N GLU A 91 -8.34 7.71 -35.06
CA GLU A 91 -9.46 6.92 -34.62
C GLU A 91 -10.57 7.85 -34.13
N THR A 92 -11.83 7.44 -34.29
CA THR A 92 -13.00 8.12 -33.70
C THR A 92 -13.04 8.02 -32.18
N LEU A 93 -11.96 7.56 -31.55
CA LEU A 93 -11.84 7.47 -30.10
C LEU A 93 -11.91 8.88 -29.51
N THR A 94 -13.02 9.14 -28.84
CA THR A 94 -13.16 10.23 -27.88
C THR A 94 -12.15 10.06 -26.74
N ASN A 95 -11.96 11.08 -25.91
CA ASN A 95 -11.09 10.99 -24.73
C ASN A 95 -11.56 9.85 -23.80
N HIS A 96 -10.87 8.71 -23.82
CA HIS A 96 -11.14 7.59 -22.93
C HIS A 96 -10.03 7.54 -21.88
N SER A 97 -10.42 7.54 -20.60
CA SER A 97 -9.47 7.36 -19.51
C SER A 97 -9.95 6.27 -18.56
N LEU A 98 -9.05 5.35 -18.23
CA LEU A 98 -9.24 4.33 -17.22
C LEU A 98 -8.32 4.63 -16.04
N THR A 99 -8.90 4.82 -14.86
CA THR A 99 -8.13 4.87 -13.61
C THR A 99 -8.16 3.51 -12.95
N ILE A 100 -6.98 3.02 -12.57
CA ILE A 100 -6.82 1.81 -11.79
C ILE A 100 -6.43 2.27 -10.39
N PRO A 101 -7.30 2.11 -9.37
CA PRO A 101 -6.97 2.45 -8.00
C PRO A 101 -5.64 1.82 -7.59
N ASP A 102 -4.80 2.56 -6.87
CA ASP A 102 -3.48 2.15 -6.38
C ASP A 102 -2.40 1.89 -7.44
N TYR A 103 -2.71 1.95 -8.74
CA TYR A 103 -1.73 1.72 -9.83
C TYR A 103 -1.60 2.90 -10.81
N GLY A 104 -2.59 3.80 -10.87
CA GLY A 104 -2.54 5.03 -11.67
C GLY A 104 -3.60 5.10 -12.77
N SER A 105 -3.25 5.58 -13.96
CA SER A 105 -4.23 5.74 -15.05
C SER A 105 -3.68 5.49 -16.45
N LEU A 106 -4.57 5.10 -17.35
CA LEU A 106 -4.34 5.01 -18.79
C LEU A 106 -5.30 5.98 -19.49
N THR A 107 -4.77 6.94 -20.23
CA THR A 107 -5.55 7.94 -20.97
C THR A 107 -5.21 7.88 -22.45
N ILE A 108 -6.22 7.64 -23.28
CA ILE A 108 -6.10 7.67 -24.74
C ILE A 108 -6.41 9.10 -25.20
N LEU A 109 -5.44 9.71 -25.88
CA LEU A 109 -5.54 11.06 -26.41
C LEU A 109 -5.90 11.04 -27.90
N PRO A 110 -6.62 12.06 -28.40
CA PRO A 110 -6.87 12.21 -29.82
C PRO A 110 -5.57 12.51 -30.57
N HIS A 111 -5.53 12.19 -31.85
CA HIS A 111 -4.37 12.37 -32.73
C HIS A 111 -3.93 13.85 -32.93
N SER A 112 -4.78 14.83 -32.58
CA SER A 112 -4.54 16.26 -32.86
C SER A 112 -3.63 16.94 -31.82
N PRO A 113 -2.72 17.85 -32.23
CA PRO A 113 -1.76 18.48 -31.33
C PRO A 113 -2.32 19.81 -30.78
N ALA A 114 -2.80 19.81 -29.54
CA ALA A 114 -2.98 21.01 -28.71
C ALA A 114 -3.08 20.55 -27.25
N PRO A 115 -2.70 21.39 -26.28
CA PRO A 115 -1.91 21.03 -25.09
C PRO A 115 -2.42 19.77 -24.40
N LEU A 116 -1.48 18.96 -23.86
CA LEU A 116 -1.85 17.75 -23.13
C LEU A 116 -2.96 18.11 -22.14
N PRO A 117 -4.05 17.35 -22.11
CA PRO A 117 -5.16 17.66 -21.24
C PRO A 117 -4.80 17.21 -19.82
N LEU A 118 -3.78 17.82 -19.22
CA LEU A 118 -3.31 17.57 -17.85
C LEU A 118 -4.37 17.92 -16.82
N HIS A 119 -5.42 18.65 -17.21
CA HIS A 119 -6.61 18.77 -16.37
C HIS A 119 -7.14 17.38 -15.98
N PHE A 120 -7.18 16.38 -16.89
CA PHE A 120 -7.57 15.01 -16.55
C PHE A 120 -6.62 14.37 -15.54
N LEU A 121 -5.31 14.61 -15.66
CA LEU A 121 -4.34 14.12 -14.68
C LEU A 121 -4.62 14.68 -13.28
N ARG A 122 -4.98 15.98 -13.20
CA ARG A 122 -5.44 16.59 -11.94
C ARG A 122 -6.67 15.87 -11.38
N TYR A 123 -7.70 15.66 -12.21
CA TYR A 123 -8.92 14.95 -11.79
C TYR A 123 -8.60 13.56 -11.21
N GLN A 124 -7.79 12.79 -11.93
CA GLN A 124 -7.41 11.43 -11.57
C GLN A 124 -6.56 11.41 -10.30
N LEU A 125 -5.59 12.31 -10.18
CA LEU A 125 -4.76 12.44 -8.97
C LEU A 125 -5.59 12.83 -7.76
N MET A 126 -6.54 13.77 -7.90
CA MET A 126 -7.46 14.13 -6.82
C MET A 126 -8.34 12.94 -6.40
N GLN A 127 -8.81 12.14 -7.35
CA GLN A 127 -9.55 10.92 -7.06
C GLN A 127 -8.70 9.88 -6.32
N LEU A 128 -7.47 9.64 -6.78
CA LEU A 128 -6.53 8.69 -6.16
C LEU A 128 -6.15 9.12 -4.74
N LEU A 129 -5.97 10.43 -4.51
CA LEU A 129 -5.71 10.98 -3.18
C LEU A 129 -6.92 10.96 -2.23
N GLY A 130 -8.12 10.67 -2.76
CA GLY A 130 -9.36 10.54 -1.99
C GLY A 130 -10.14 11.85 -1.79
N PHE A 131 -9.87 12.89 -2.59
CA PHE A 131 -10.69 14.10 -2.58
C PHE A 131 -12.13 13.78 -3.04
N ARG A 132 -13.10 14.59 -2.61
CA ARG A 132 -14.51 14.47 -3.04
C ARG A 132 -14.90 15.42 -4.15
N VAL A 133 -14.08 16.45 -4.38
CA VAL A 133 -14.30 17.49 -5.38
C VAL A 133 -13.19 17.37 -6.40
N PHE A 134 -13.55 17.29 -7.68
CA PHE A 134 -12.58 17.10 -8.75
C PHE A 134 -12.58 18.26 -9.75
N ASP A 135 -13.73 18.94 -9.91
CA ASP A 135 -13.95 19.96 -10.94
C ASP A 135 -13.17 21.26 -10.77
N ARG A 136 -12.65 21.52 -9.57
CA ARG A 136 -11.91 22.75 -9.24
C ARG A 136 -10.65 22.44 -8.43
N SER A 137 -9.71 23.38 -8.38
CA SER A 137 -8.56 23.29 -7.48
C SER A 137 -9.04 23.16 -6.02
N PRO A 138 -8.36 22.34 -5.21
CA PRO A 138 -8.75 22.12 -3.82
C PRO A 138 -8.61 23.42 -3.02
N THR A 139 -9.62 23.74 -2.21
CA THR A 139 -9.52 24.82 -1.21
C THR A 139 -8.91 24.27 0.08
N GLN A 140 -8.44 25.16 0.96
CA GLN A 140 -7.91 24.75 2.26
C GLN A 140 -8.93 23.91 3.05
N ASN A 141 -10.22 24.26 3.01
CA ASN A 141 -11.26 23.48 3.67
C ASN A 141 -11.41 22.06 3.07
N ASP A 142 -11.23 21.89 1.75
CA ASP A 142 -11.28 20.57 1.12
C ASP A 142 -10.08 19.70 1.58
N ILE A 143 -8.90 20.30 1.73
CA ILE A 143 -7.69 19.66 2.26
C ILE A 143 -7.88 19.29 3.73
N ASP A 144 -8.42 20.20 4.53
CA ASP A 144 -8.67 19.97 5.96
C ASP A 144 -9.68 18.84 6.16
N GLN A 145 -10.76 18.80 5.38
CA GLN A 145 -11.73 17.71 5.42
C GLN A 145 -11.11 16.36 5.05
N LEU A 146 -10.24 16.32 4.03
CA LEU A 146 -9.53 15.10 3.66
C LEU A 146 -8.57 14.65 4.76
N LEU A 147 -7.82 15.58 5.35
CA LEU A 147 -6.93 15.28 6.47
C LEU A 147 -7.69 14.75 7.68
N HIS A 148 -8.83 15.35 8.03
CA HIS A 148 -9.70 14.83 9.09
C HIS A 148 -10.15 13.39 8.79
N ALA A 149 -10.64 13.13 7.57
CA ALA A 149 -11.07 11.79 7.18
C ALA A 149 -9.92 10.77 7.22
N LYS A 150 -8.72 11.14 6.77
CA LYS A 150 -7.52 10.28 6.83
C LYS A 150 -7.09 10.02 8.27
N ILE A 151 -7.06 11.05 9.13
CA ILE A 151 -6.74 10.92 10.55
C ILE A 151 -7.71 9.96 11.23
N ASP A 152 -9.01 10.14 11.01
CA ASP A 152 -10.04 9.31 11.62
C ASP A 152 -9.94 7.85 11.16
N SER A 153 -9.70 7.62 9.86
CA SER A 153 -9.46 6.28 9.31
C SER A 153 -8.22 5.63 9.94
N LEU A 154 -7.08 6.33 9.93
CA LEU A 154 -5.82 5.81 10.49
C LEU A 154 -5.94 5.51 11.98
N ASN A 155 -6.62 6.38 12.74
CA ASN A 155 -6.83 6.17 14.17
C ASN A 155 -7.71 4.94 14.41
N LYS A 156 -8.77 4.75 13.62
CA LYS A 156 -9.64 3.57 13.71
C LYS A 156 -8.89 2.28 13.37
N ASP A 157 -8.06 2.30 12.33
CA ASP A 157 -7.23 1.15 11.93
C ASP A 157 -6.17 0.83 13.00
N THR A 158 -5.58 1.87 13.59
CA THR A 158 -4.63 1.73 14.70
C THR A 158 -5.31 1.14 15.94
N ASP A 159 -6.48 1.63 16.32
CA ASP A 159 -7.26 1.08 17.45
C ASP A 159 -7.60 -0.38 17.21
N PHE A 160 -8.08 -0.72 16.01
CA PHE A 160 -8.40 -2.08 15.64
C PHE A 160 -7.17 -2.99 15.76
N THR A 161 -6.04 -2.55 15.21
CA THR A 161 -4.77 -3.30 15.27
C THR A 161 -4.29 -3.47 16.71
N ILE A 162 -4.34 -2.41 17.53
CA ILE A 162 -3.97 -2.46 18.95
C ILE A 162 -4.84 -3.46 19.72
N ASN A 163 -6.15 -3.49 19.46
CA ASN A 163 -7.07 -4.40 20.13
C ASN A 163 -6.84 -5.88 19.78
N LEU A 164 -6.23 -6.17 18.62
CA LEU A 164 -5.84 -7.52 18.24
C LEU A 164 -4.52 -7.97 18.89
N LEU A 165 -3.73 -7.05 19.43
CA LEU A 165 -2.43 -7.35 20.04
C LEU A 165 -2.60 -7.76 21.50
N THR A 166 -1.93 -8.86 21.90
CA THR A 166 -1.88 -9.30 23.31
C THR A 166 -1.09 -8.35 24.21
N GLN A 167 -0.18 -7.56 23.63
CA GLN A 167 0.64 -6.58 24.33
C GLN A 167 0.54 -5.25 23.60
N VAL A 168 0.15 -4.21 24.32
CA VAL A 168 -0.09 -2.89 23.73
C VAL A 168 1.24 -2.18 23.46
N PRO A 169 1.52 -1.76 22.21
CA PRO A 169 2.75 -1.06 21.87
C PRO A 169 2.76 0.37 22.45
N PRO A 170 3.65 0.70 23.41
CA PRO A 170 3.60 1.98 24.12
C PRO A 170 3.89 3.18 23.20
N LYS A 171 4.76 2.98 22.20
CA LYS A 171 5.07 4.01 21.20
C LYS A 171 3.84 4.32 20.34
N ALA A 172 3.09 3.31 19.89
CA ALA A 172 1.91 3.51 19.07
C ALA A 172 0.82 4.27 19.85
N ILE A 173 0.60 3.92 21.12
CA ILE A 173 -0.35 4.65 21.98
C ILE A 173 0.06 6.12 22.12
N SER A 174 1.35 6.41 22.34
CA SER A 174 1.81 7.79 22.52
C SER A 174 1.54 8.64 21.27
N HIS A 175 1.79 8.10 20.08
CA HIS A 175 1.48 8.79 18.83
C HIS A 175 -0.03 8.86 18.55
N LEU A 176 -0.80 7.83 18.92
CA LEU A 176 -2.25 7.83 18.79
C LEU A 176 -2.89 8.91 19.67
N ALA A 177 -2.39 9.11 20.90
CA ALA A 177 -2.83 10.17 21.78
C ALA A 177 -2.54 11.57 21.18
N LEU A 178 -1.34 11.77 20.63
CA LEU A 178 -0.97 13.01 19.95
C LEU A 178 -1.78 13.25 18.66
N SER A 179 -2.18 12.20 17.94
CA SER A 179 -3.05 12.35 16.77
C SER A 179 -4.45 12.88 17.13
N ARG A 180 -4.96 12.49 18.30
CA ARG A 180 -6.28 12.89 18.81
C ARG A 180 -6.28 14.26 19.47
N ASP A 181 -5.11 14.81 19.80
CA ASP A 181 -5.00 16.10 20.46
C ASP A 181 -5.42 17.23 19.51
N SER A 182 -6.53 17.89 19.83
CA SER A 182 -7.09 18.99 19.05
C SER A 182 -6.27 20.28 19.14
N SER A 183 -5.31 20.38 20.07
CA SER A 183 -4.42 21.54 20.20
C SER A 183 -3.33 21.58 19.12
N LEU A 184 -3.01 20.43 18.51
CA LEU A 184 -2.00 20.31 17.48
C LEU A 184 -2.55 20.66 16.09
N SER A 185 -1.68 21.13 15.20
CA SER A 185 -2.04 21.37 13.80
C SER A 185 -2.49 20.06 13.13
N LEU A 186 -3.38 20.19 12.15
CA LEU A 186 -3.95 19.04 11.46
C LEU A 186 -2.88 18.18 10.76
N THR A 187 -1.86 18.83 10.19
CA THR A 187 -0.70 18.15 9.59
C THR A 187 0.13 17.37 10.60
N ALA A 188 0.36 17.93 11.80
CA ALA A 188 1.07 17.23 12.87
C ALA A 188 0.25 16.03 13.39
N ARG A 189 -1.06 16.19 13.53
CA ARG A 189 -1.98 15.12 13.92
C ARG A 189 -2.01 13.97 12.91
N HIS A 190 -2.01 14.30 11.62
CA HIS A 190 -1.90 13.32 10.53
C HIS A 190 -0.57 12.56 10.58
N LEU A 191 0.56 13.26 10.74
CA LEU A 191 1.88 12.62 10.89
C LEU A 191 1.92 11.65 12.08
N HIS A 192 1.34 12.05 13.22
CA HIS A 192 1.23 11.17 14.38
C HIS A 192 0.30 9.99 14.14
N ALA A 193 -0.81 10.15 13.41
CA ALA A 193 -1.70 9.05 13.02
C ALA A 193 -0.94 8.00 12.19
N VAL A 194 -0.18 8.45 11.18
CA VAL A 194 0.64 7.58 10.32
C VAL A 194 1.68 6.83 11.14
N LYS A 195 2.39 7.52 12.05
CA LYS A 195 3.39 6.89 12.94
C LYS A 195 2.76 5.87 13.90
N ALA A 196 1.59 6.18 14.45
CA ALA A 196 0.87 5.27 15.33
C ALA A 196 0.46 4.00 14.59
N ASN A 197 -0.15 4.16 13.41
CA ASN A 197 -0.56 3.05 12.56
C ASN A 197 0.64 2.19 12.16
N GLY A 198 1.70 2.81 11.61
CA GLY A 198 2.90 2.08 11.19
C GLY A 198 3.56 1.28 12.32
N GLN A 199 3.59 1.82 13.54
CA GLN A 199 4.11 1.08 14.70
C GLN A 199 3.19 -0.06 15.14
N ALA A 200 1.87 0.15 15.12
CA ALA A 200 0.90 -0.90 15.45
C ALA A 200 0.95 -2.04 14.42
N THR A 201 0.96 -1.71 13.12
CA THR A 201 1.09 -2.68 12.03
C THR A 201 2.44 -3.41 12.09
N ALA A 202 3.54 -2.73 12.39
CA ALA A 202 4.85 -3.38 12.53
C ALA A 202 4.86 -4.45 13.64
N GLU A 203 4.20 -4.18 14.78
CA GLU A 203 4.09 -5.16 15.86
C GLU A 203 3.10 -6.29 15.52
N PHE A 204 2.01 -5.99 14.80
CA PHE A 204 1.07 -6.99 14.30
C PHE A 204 1.73 -7.95 13.30
N HIS A 205 2.59 -7.45 12.42
CA HIS A 205 3.31 -8.23 11.40
C HIS A 205 4.61 -8.85 11.93
N ASN A 206 4.93 -8.70 13.22
CA ASN A 206 6.16 -9.24 13.78
C ASN A 206 6.13 -10.78 13.75
N PRO A 207 7.11 -11.47 13.12
CA PRO A 207 7.11 -12.93 12.97
C PRO A 207 7.04 -13.69 14.31
N LYS A 208 7.47 -13.08 15.42
CA LYS A 208 7.34 -13.67 16.76
C LYS A 208 5.92 -13.59 17.34
N LYS A 209 5.09 -12.68 16.83
CA LYS A 209 3.71 -12.41 17.31
C LYS A 209 2.65 -13.11 16.48
N LEU A 210 2.94 -13.37 15.20
CA LEU A 210 2.10 -14.16 14.28
C LEU A 210 1.59 -15.50 14.87
N PRO A 211 2.43 -16.35 15.49
CA PRO A 211 1.96 -17.63 16.03
C PRO A 211 0.91 -17.49 17.13
N GLN A 212 0.95 -16.41 17.93
CA GLN A 212 -0.04 -16.17 18.99
C GLN A 212 -1.39 -15.75 18.45
N LEU A 213 -1.43 -14.99 17.34
CA LEU A 213 -2.69 -14.62 16.68
C LEU A 213 -3.37 -15.82 16.01
N TYR A 214 -2.58 -16.69 15.36
CA TYR A 214 -3.13 -17.84 14.64
C TYR A 214 -3.35 -19.08 15.52
N PHE A 215 -2.60 -19.21 16.62
CA PHE A 215 -2.70 -20.33 17.55
C PHE A 215 -2.61 -19.82 18.99
N PRO A 216 -3.75 -19.41 19.58
CA PRO A 216 -3.82 -19.09 20.99
C PRO A 216 -3.26 -20.27 21.82
N ASP A 217 -2.59 -19.96 22.92
CA ASP A 217 -2.01 -20.96 23.82
C ASP A 217 -3.05 -21.96 24.37
N GLU A 218 -4.34 -21.63 24.26
CA GLU A 218 -5.48 -22.47 24.64
C GLU A 218 -5.74 -23.63 23.66
N HIS A 219 -5.34 -23.52 22.39
CA HIS A 219 -5.56 -24.55 21.37
C HIS A 219 -4.31 -25.37 21.03
N LYS A 220 -3.12 -24.99 21.52
CA LYS A 220 -1.88 -25.76 21.28
C LYS A 220 -2.02 -27.22 21.72
N TYR A 221 -2.65 -27.45 22.88
CA TYR A 221 -2.83 -28.79 23.42
C TYR A 221 -3.80 -29.65 22.60
N ALA A 222 -4.82 -29.04 21.98
CA ALA A 222 -5.78 -29.75 21.13
C ALA A 222 -5.13 -30.25 19.84
N ILE A 223 -4.11 -29.55 19.32
CA ILE A 223 -3.34 -29.96 18.13
C ILE A 223 -2.42 -31.15 18.46
N TYR A 224 -1.82 -31.19 19.65
CA TYR A 224 -0.90 -32.28 20.03
C TYR A 224 -1.60 -33.51 20.62
N LEU A 225 -2.82 -33.38 21.13
CA LEU A 225 -3.59 -34.47 21.76
C LEU A 225 -3.73 -35.73 20.87
N PRO A 226 -4.01 -35.61 19.56
CA PRO A 226 -4.08 -36.76 18.64
C PRO A 226 -2.75 -37.51 18.49
N LEU A 227 -1.61 -36.80 18.53
CA LEU A 227 -0.27 -37.38 18.43
C LEU A 227 0.15 -38.15 19.69
N PHE A 228 -0.33 -37.73 20.87
CA PHE A 228 -0.02 -38.40 22.12
C PHE A 228 -0.92 -39.63 22.39
N GLY A 229 -2.13 -39.68 21.84
CA GLY A 229 -3.06 -40.82 22.04
C GLY A 229 -2.42 -42.20 21.83
N PRO A 230 -1.78 -42.46 20.67
CA PRO A 230 -1.17 -43.76 20.37
C PRO A 230 -0.02 -44.16 21.30
N ILE A 231 0.73 -43.19 21.84
CA ILE A 231 1.88 -43.45 22.71
C ILE A 231 1.45 -43.55 24.19
N THR A 232 0.47 -42.75 24.59
CA THR A 232 0.04 -42.66 26.01
C THR A 232 -0.79 -43.87 26.43
N ILE A 233 -1.63 -44.41 25.52
CA ILE A 233 -2.50 -45.56 25.81
C ILE A 233 -1.69 -46.83 26.19
N PRO A 234 -0.68 -47.28 25.42
CA PRO A 234 0.12 -48.47 25.76
C PRO A 234 0.92 -48.32 27.05
N ILE A 235 1.46 -47.12 27.31
CA ILE A 235 2.21 -46.83 28.53
C ILE A 235 1.29 -46.93 29.75
N LEU A 236 0.09 -46.33 29.68
CA LEU A 236 -0.88 -46.37 30.78
C LEU A 236 -1.35 -47.80 31.07
N LEU A 237 -1.65 -48.58 30.03
CA LEU A 237 -2.02 -50.00 30.15
C LEU A 237 -0.90 -50.84 30.77
N SER A 238 0.36 -50.58 30.38
CA SER A 238 1.53 -51.26 30.93
C SER A 238 1.71 -50.97 32.42
N ILE A 239 1.55 -49.70 32.84
CA ILE A 239 1.61 -49.29 34.24
C ILE A 239 0.48 -49.96 35.06
N ILE A 240 -0.76 -49.95 34.54
CA ILE A 240 -1.91 -50.59 35.22
C ILE A 240 -1.66 -52.10 35.42
N LYS A 241 -1.13 -52.78 34.40
CA LYS A 241 -0.80 -54.20 34.47
C LYS A 241 0.28 -54.48 35.51
N GLN A 242 1.33 -53.66 35.56
CA GLN A 242 2.42 -53.79 36.53
C GLN A 242 1.91 -53.57 37.98
N LEU A 243 1.06 -52.56 38.20
CA LEU A 243 0.47 -52.28 39.52
C LEU A 243 -0.45 -53.41 40.00
N LYS A 244 -1.26 -53.99 39.10
CA LYS A 244 -2.06 -55.19 39.44
C LYS A 244 -1.15 -56.35 39.81
N HIS A 245 -0.10 -56.62 39.03
CA HIS A 245 0.84 -57.70 39.33
C HIS A 245 1.54 -57.54 40.68
N LEU A 246 1.91 -56.31 41.05
CA LEU A 246 2.52 -56.03 42.36
C LEU A 246 1.53 -56.21 43.53
N ARG A 247 0.24 -55.88 43.33
CA ARG A 247 -0.82 -56.11 44.33
C ARG A 247 -1.25 -57.58 44.44
N SER A 248 -1.10 -58.35 43.36
CA SER A 248 -1.55 -59.74 43.26
C SER A 248 -0.50 -60.79 43.61
N LYS A 249 0.70 -60.43 44.09
CA LYS A 249 1.67 -61.43 44.59
C LYS A 249 1.25 -61.90 45.98
N PRO A 250 0.72 -63.12 46.15
CA PRO A 250 0.63 -63.71 47.48
C PRO A 250 2.06 -63.93 48.01
N LYS A 251 2.27 -63.72 49.31
CA LYS A 251 3.51 -64.13 50.00
C LYS A 251 3.73 -65.62 49.70
N GLN A 252 4.66 -65.94 48.80
CA GLN A 252 5.22 -67.28 48.77
C GLN A 252 6.03 -67.44 50.05
N SER A 253 5.45 -68.17 50.99
CA SER A 253 6.14 -68.72 52.14
C SER A 253 7.31 -69.55 51.61
N LYS A 254 8.53 -69.03 51.76
CA LYS A 254 9.75 -69.84 51.63
C LYS A 254 9.68 -70.93 52.71
N ALA A 255 9.69 -72.18 52.27
CA ALA A 255 10.08 -73.32 53.10
C ALA A 255 11.60 -73.37 53.21
#